data_AF-A0A0B6XWU3-F1
#
_entry.id   AF-A0A0B6XWU3-F1
#
_cell.length_a   1.000
_cell.length_b   1.000
_cell.length_c   1.000
_cell.angle_alpha   90.00
_cell.angle_beta   90.00
_cell.angle_gamma   90.00
#
_symmetry.space_group_name_H-M   'P 1'
#
loop_
_entity.id
_entity.type
_entity.pdbx_description
1 polymer ?
#
loop_
_entity_poly.entity_id
_entity_poly.type
_entity_poly.pdbx_seq_one_letter_code
_entity_poly.pdbx_strand_id
1 'polypeptide(L)'
;TELDLSAPDENTRADWYEKVLRLYFSHPALNGVIFWGFWDHETDPLKAMVHGYSFTLDESGKRFLRLTKNDWSTHLNKSLANGTHVDL
;
A
#
# COMPACT_ATOMS: atom_id res chain seq x y z
N THR A 1 14.65 6.22 -9.08
CA THR A 1 14.33 4.81 -9.42
C THR A 1 12.96 4.52 -8.88
N GLU A 2 12.14 3.77 -9.61
CA GLU A 2 10.75 3.48 -9.24
C GLU A 2 10.43 2.01 -9.56
N LEU A 3 9.42 1.46 -8.88
CA LEU A 3 9.03 0.05 -8.92
C LEU A 3 7.74 -0.11 -9.74
N ASP A 4 7.73 -1.04 -10.69
CA ASP A 4 6.51 -1.53 -11.32
C ASP A 4 6.63 -3.02 -11.70
N LEU A 5 5.50 -3.64 -12.03
CA LEU A 5 5.41 -4.95 -12.65
C LEU A 5 4.21 -4.97 -13.58
N SER A 6 4.43 -5.28 -14.86
CA SER A 6 3.33 -5.60 -15.79
C SER A 6 3.07 -7.10 -15.81
N ALA A 7 1.86 -7.50 -15.50
CA ALA A 7 1.38 -8.87 -15.67
C ALA A 7 -0.13 -8.85 -15.90
N PRO A 8 -0.71 -9.68 -16.78
CA PRO A 8 -2.17 -9.66 -17.02
C PRO A 8 -3.01 -10.03 -15.81
N ASP A 9 -2.59 -11.04 -15.05
CA ASP A 9 -3.31 -11.52 -13.86
C ASP A 9 -2.98 -10.68 -12.62
N GLU A 10 -4.01 -10.15 -11.97
CA GLU A 10 -3.91 -9.32 -10.78
C GLU A 10 -3.35 -10.07 -9.57
N ASN A 11 -3.61 -11.37 -9.46
CA ASN A 11 -3.10 -12.20 -8.36
C ASN A 11 -1.59 -12.41 -8.47
N THR A 12 -1.10 -12.62 -9.69
CA THR A 12 0.33 -12.66 -9.99
C THR A 12 1.02 -11.36 -9.59
N ARG A 13 0.43 -10.19 -9.88
CA ARG A 13 0.96 -8.89 -9.42
C ARG A 13 0.95 -8.80 -7.91
N ALA A 14 -0.17 -9.17 -7.26
CA ALA A 14 -0.32 -9.14 -5.81
C ALA A 14 0.76 -9.97 -5.09
N ASP A 15 0.95 -11.21 -5.52
CA ASP A 15 1.93 -12.12 -4.92
C ASP A 15 3.37 -11.67 -5.15
N TRP A 16 3.65 -11.08 -6.32
CA TRP A 16 4.96 -10.51 -6.59
C TRP A 16 5.24 -9.28 -5.72
N TYR A 17 4.30 -8.33 -5.63
CA TYR A 17 4.46 -7.15 -4.79
C TYR A 17 4.59 -7.52 -3.31
N GLU A 18 3.86 -8.51 -2.80
CA GLU A 18 4.07 -8.96 -1.42
C GLU A 18 5.51 -9.45 -1.19
N LYS A 19 6.05 -10.28 -2.08
CA LYS A 19 7.42 -10.79 -1.96
C LYS A 19 8.44 -9.66 -2.00
N VAL A 20 8.34 -8.77 -2.99
CA VAL A 20 9.31 -7.69 -3.19
C VAL A 20 9.24 -6.67 -2.07
N LEU A 21 8.06 -6.25 -1.64
CA LEU A 21 7.94 -5.28 -0.56
C LEU A 21 8.43 -5.87 0.76
N ARG A 22 8.13 -7.14 1.09
CA ARG A 22 8.69 -7.80 2.27
C ARG A 22 10.21 -7.91 2.20
N LEU A 23 10.77 -8.26 1.04
CA LEU A 23 12.22 -8.32 0.84
C LEU A 23 12.86 -6.94 1.06
N TYR A 24 12.31 -5.90 0.43
CA TYR A 24 12.83 -4.54 0.52
C TYR A 24 12.76 -4.03 1.95
N PHE A 25 11.59 -4.08 2.59
CA PHE A 25 11.41 -3.60 3.97
C PHE A 25 12.05 -4.50 5.03
N SER A 26 12.65 -5.66 4.65
CA SER A 26 13.48 -6.46 5.57
C SER A 26 14.87 -5.86 5.81
N HIS A 27 15.33 -4.92 4.97
CA HIS A 27 16.66 -4.34 5.10
C HIS A 27 16.61 -2.93 5.75
N PRO A 28 17.30 -2.69 6.88
CA PRO A 28 17.29 -1.38 7.56
C PRO A 28 17.89 -0.21 6.77
N ALA A 29 18.66 -0.47 5.70
CA ALA A 29 19.22 0.59 4.86
C ALA A 29 18.21 1.15 3.84
N LEU A 30 17.07 0.48 3.66
CA LEU A 30 16.02 0.96 2.78
C LEU A 30 15.22 2.08 3.47
N ASN A 31 15.09 3.22 2.79
CA ASN A 31 14.34 4.37 3.30
C ASN A 31 12.93 4.50 2.70
N GLY A 32 12.65 3.81 1.59
CA GLY A 32 11.34 3.86 0.95
C GLY A 32 11.31 3.19 -0.42
N VAL A 33 10.09 3.05 -0.96
CA VAL A 33 9.80 2.52 -2.29
C VAL A 33 8.86 3.51 -2.98
N ILE A 34 9.17 3.87 -4.23
CA ILE A 34 8.34 4.72 -5.08
C ILE A 34 7.83 3.85 -6.23
N PHE A 35 6.55 3.92 -6.56
CA PHE A 35 5.95 3.19 -7.69
C PHE A 35 5.95 4.02 -8.97
N TRP A 36 6.16 3.38 -10.14
CA TRP A 36 6.02 4.01 -11.45
C TRP A 36 4.54 4.12 -11.86
N GLY A 37 3.80 4.93 -11.09
CA GLY A 37 2.35 5.05 -11.16
C GLY A 37 1.61 3.88 -10.50
N PHE A 38 0.39 4.14 -10.06
CA PHE A 38 -0.48 3.14 -9.43
C PHE A 38 -1.91 3.15 -9.98
N TRP A 39 -2.26 4.14 -10.80
CA TRP A 39 -3.60 4.37 -11.34
C TRP A 39 -3.61 4.14 -12.85
N ASP A 40 -4.55 3.35 -13.34
CA ASP A 40 -4.70 2.95 -14.75
C ASP A 40 -4.92 4.11 -15.74
N HIS A 41 -5.23 5.32 -15.25
CA HIS A 41 -5.29 6.52 -16.08
C HIS A 41 -3.92 7.15 -16.35
N GLU A 42 -2.90 6.86 -15.53
CA GLU A 42 -1.56 7.44 -15.63
C GLU A 42 -0.46 6.40 -15.88
N THR A 43 -0.78 5.11 -15.77
CA THR A 43 0.13 3.99 -16.11
C THR A 43 -0.61 2.93 -16.93
N ASP A 44 0.11 1.92 -17.40
CA ASP A 44 -0.48 0.76 -18.09
C ASP A 44 -1.47 0.05 -17.13
N PRO A 45 -2.72 -0.21 -17.54
CA PRO A 45 -3.69 -0.95 -16.72
C PRO A 45 -3.19 -2.32 -16.23
N LEU A 46 -2.26 -2.95 -16.97
CA LEU A 46 -1.62 -4.21 -16.56
C LEU A 46 -0.55 -4.03 -15.47
N LYS A 47 -0.29 -2.80 -15.03
CA LYS A 47 0.61 -2.43 -13.92
C LYS A 47 -0.12 -1.75 -12.76
N ALA A 48 -1.27 -1.17 -13.04
CA ALA A 48 -2.05 -0.39 -12.09
C ALA A 48 -2.53 -1.25 -10.91
N MET A 49 -2.69 -0.59 -9.76
CA MET A 49 -3.29 -1.13 -8.53
C MET A 49 -4.71 -0.60 -8.32
N VAL A 50 -5.01 0.53 -8.96
CA VAL A 50 -6.23 1.32 -8.82
C VAL A 50 -6.81 1.56 -10.20
N HIS A 51 -8.12 1.35 -10.33
CA HIS A 51 -8.81 1.30 -11.61
C HIS A 51 -10.00 2.26 -11.67
N GLY A 52 -10.07 3.00 -12.79
CA GLY A 52 -11.15 3.92 -13.12
C GLY A 52 -11.27 5.13 -12.18
N TYR A 53 -12.28 5.96 -12.44
CA TYR A 53 -12.58 7.15 -11.63
C TYR A 53 -13.19 6.85 -10.25
N SER A 54 -13.64 5.62 -10.01
CA SER A 54 -14.12 5.18 -8.71
C SER A 54 -12.99 4.71 -7.78
N PHE A 55 -11.74 4.74 -8.25
CA PHE A 55 -10.56 4.29 -7.51
C PHE A 55 -10.71 2.87 -6.95
N THR A 56 -11.24 1.96 -7.76
CA THR A 56 -11.44 0.57 -7.36
C THR A 56 -10.10 -0.16 -7.29
N LEU A 57 -9.83 -0.84 -6.18
CA LEU A 57 -8.62 -1.64 -6.01
C LEU A 57 -8.73 -2.98 -6.73
N ASP A 58 -7.66 -3.37 -7.40
CA ASP A 58 -7.45 -4.76 -7.82
C ASP A 58 -6.78 -5.58 -6.71
N GLU A 59 -6.49 -6.85 -6.97
CA GLU A 59 -5.84 -7.70 -5.96
C GLU A 59 -4.46 -7.21 -5.53
N SER A 60 -3.72 -6.54 -6.42
CA SER A 60 -2.41 -5.98 -6.10
C SER A 60 -2.50 -4.76 -5.18
N GLY A 61 -3.47 -3.87 -5.43
CA GLY A 61 -3.78 -2.73 -4.56
C GLY A 61 -4.30 -3.17 -3.19
N LYS A 62 -5.20 -4.17 -3.16
CA LYS A 62 -5.67 -4.77 -1.90
C LYS A 62 -4.52 -5.37 -1.10
N ARG A 63 -3.58 -6.07 -1.76
CA ARG A 63 -2.42 -6.65 -1.09
C ARG A 63 -1.49 -5.59 -0.52
N PHE A 64 -1.22 -4.52 -1.27
CA PHE A 64 -0.45 -3.38 -0.79
C PHE A 64 -1.06 -2.75 0.47
N LEU A 65 -2.37 -2.48 0.47
CA LEU A 65 -3.05 -1.93 1.63
C LEU A 65 -3.08 -2.89 2.82
N ARG A 66 -3.31 -4.19 2.59
CA ARG A 66 -3.23 -5.19 3.66
C ARG A 66 -1.87 -5.13 4.36
N LEU A 67 -0.78 -5.19 3.59
CA LEU A 67 0.57 -5.17 4.15
C LEU A 67 0.82 -3.89 4.94
N THR A 68 0.59 -2.74 4.30
CA THR A 68 1.01 -1.45 4.85
C THR A 68 0.08 -0.92 5.94
N LYS A 69 -1.23 -1.16 5.83
CA LYS A 69 -2.24 -0.61 6.75
C LYS A 69 -2.70 -1.58 7.82
N ASN A 70 -2.56 -2.88 7.62
CA ASN A 70 -2.99 -3.88 8.60
C ASN A 70 -1.80 -4.67 9.17
N ASP A 71 -1.01 -5.34 8.34
CA ASP A 71 0.03 -6.27 8.83
C ASP A 71 1.20 -5.54 9.51
N TRP A 72 1.62 -4.38 8.98
CA TRP A 72 2.82 -3.67 9.44
C TRP A 72 2.53 -2.42 10.28
N SER A 73 1.27 -1.99 10.33
CA SER A 73 0.88 -0.80 11.07
C SER A 73 0.36 -1.15 12.46
N THR A 74 0.75 -0.36 13.46
CA THR A 74 0.13 -0.41 14.78
C THR A 74 -1.13 0.45 14.78
N HIS A 75 -2.24 -0.10 15.27
CA HIS A 75 -3.49 0.63 15.44
C HIS A 75 -3.63 1.16 16.86
N LEU A 76 -3.71 2.48 17.01
CA LEU A 76 -3.88 3.14 18.31
C LEU A 76 -5.32 3.62 18.48
N ASN A 77 -6.02 3.05 19.47
CA ASN A 77 -7.34 3.51 19.89
C ASN A 77 -7.20 4.20 21.25
N LYS A 78 -7.36 5.53 21.28
CA LYS A 78 -7.29 6.33 22.50
C LYS A 78 -8.65 6.96 22.80
N SER A 79 -9.20 6.70 23.98
CA SER A 79 -10.38 7.41 24.46
C SER A 79 -10.02 8.85 24.81
N LEU A 80 -10.81 9.80 24.30
CA LEU A 80 -10.62 11.24 24.56
C LEU A 80 -11.21 11.68 25.91
N ALA A 81 -11.98 10.81 26.60
CA ALA A 81 -12.72 11.17 27.81
C ALA A 81 -11.83 11.46 29.04
N ASN A 82 -10.58 11.02 29.07
CA ASN A 82 -9.71 11.11 30.24
C ASN A 82 -8.78 12.35 30.24
N GLY A 83 -9.01 13.33 29.37
CA GLY A 83 -8.09 14.47 29.14
C GLY A 83 -8.64 15.86 29.46
N THR A 84 -9.89 16.00 29.92
CA THR A 84 -10.51 17.31 30.19
C THR A 84 -10.67 17.55 31.68
N HIS A 85 -9.57 17.79 32.40
CA HIS A 85 -9.60 18.62 33.60
C HIS A 85 -8.86 19.90 33.24
N VAL A 86 -9.60 20.94 32.87
CA VAL A 86 -9.08 22.29 32.74
C VAL A 86 -9.54 22.99 34.01
N ASP A 87 -8.65 23.11 34.97
CA ASP A 87 -8.85 24.04 36.07
C ASP A 87 -8.81 25.46 35.47
N LEU A 88 -9.96 26.16 35.54
CA LEU A 88 -10.11 27.57 35.19
C LEU A 88 -9.64 28.46 36.34
#